data_AF-A0A957ZM97-F1
#
_entry.id   AF-A0A957ZM97-F1
#
_cell.length_a   1.000
_cell.length_b   1.000
_cell.length_c   1.000
_cell.angle_alpha   90.00
_cell.angle_beta   90.00
_cell.angle_gamma   90.00
#
_symmetry.space_group_name_H-M   'P 1'
#
loop_
_entity.id
_entity.type
_entity.pdbx_description
1 polymer ?
#
loop_
_entity_poly.entity_id
_entity_poly.type
_entity_poly.pdbx_seq_one_letter_code
_entity_poly.pdbx_strand_id
1 'polypeptide(L)'
;VRVRPPGVRGWLTAVTTVGLSTPSFFFGRLVVALFLLMIINVPGASMPLPIQGFGWDVHLVLPVIALSLRPTAQIGQIMAGLLAGELGRQYVTAARGKGLAEARVVRHHALRNVWAPVFQAMAGTVRLMVGELVVVEWLFAWPGLGYLLAATLIPAEFASASVESRFLDPPLVASILTIFAVVFVLTDLLAGQAAAMADPRQRQVG
;
A
#
# COMPACT_ATOMS: atom_id res chain seq x y z
N VAL A 1 33.12 -17.89 2.62
CA VAL A 1 32.81 -16.66 3.38
C VAL A 1 31.36 -16.75 3.85
N ARG A 2 31.10 -16.91 5.15
CA ARG A 2 29.73 -16.92 5.68
C ARG A 2 29.14 -15.52 5.53
N VAL A 3 28.17 -15.38 4.63
CA VAL A 3 27.44 -14.12 4.44
C VAL A 3 26.55 -13.95 5.68
N ARG A 4 27.02 -13.17 6.67
CA ARG A 4 26.13 -12.65 7.70
C ARG A 4 25.08 -11.82 6.97
N PRO A 5 23.79 -12.17 7.01
CA PRO A 5 22.79 -11.27 6.49
C PRO A 5 22.84 -9.98 7.30
N PRO A 6 22.61 -8.81 6.67
CA PRO A 6 22.66 -7.53 7.38
C PRO A 6 21.72 -7.56 8.59
N GLY A 7 22.24 -7.16 9.76
CA GLY A 7 21.56 -7.20 11.08
C GLY A 7 20.34 -6.28 11.22
N VAL A 8 19.87 -5.70 10.12
CA VAL A 8 18.68 -4.82 10.03
C VAL A 8 17.37 -5.65 10.08
N ARG A 9 17.48 -6.98 10.13
CA ARG A 9 16.37 -7.94 9.89
C ARG A 9 15.33 -8.06 11.00
N GLY A 10 15.70 -8.00 12.29
CA GLY A 10 14.75 -8.37 13.36
C GLY A 10 13.57 -7.40 13.48
N TRP A 11 13.86 -6.13 13.71
CA TRP A 11 12.86 -5.11 13.95
C TRP A 11 12.04 -4.77 12.71
N LEU A 12 12.66 -4.73 11.51
CA LEU A 12 11.93 -4.51 10.26
C LEU A 12 10.93 -5.64 10.01
N THR A 13 11.34 -6.90 10.25
CA THR A 13 10.44 -8.04 10.08
C THR A 13 9.30 -7.95 11.10
N ALA A 14 9.60 -7.65 12.37
CA ALA A 14 8.58 -7.44 13.40
C ALA A 14 7.59 -6.32 13.03
N VAL A 15 8.08 -5.17 12.57
CA VAL A 15 7.24 -4.04 12.12
C VAL A 15 6.38 -4.43 10.92
N THR A 16 6.93 -5.12 9.92
CA THR A 16 6.15 -5.59 8.77
C THR A 16 5.13 -6.65 9.17
N THR A 17 5.46 -7.55 10.10
CA THR A 17 4.53 -8.57 10.59
C THR A 17 3.38 -7.93 11.34
N VAL A 18 3.65 -7.00 12.26
CA VAL A 18 2.61 -6.25 12.98
C VAL A 18 1.75 -5.43 12.01
N GLY A 19 2.38 -4.76 11.03
CA GLY A 19 1.68 -3.99 10.00
C GLY A 19 0.81 -4.83 9.07
N LEU A 20 1.16 -6.09 8.82
CA LEU A 20 0.32 -7.03 8.04
C LEU A 20 -0.78 -7.70 8.88
N SER A 21 -0.55 -7.83 10.19
CA SER A 21 -1.51 -8.41 11.14
C SER A 21 -2.64 -7.44 11.48
N THR A 22 -2.38 -6.14 11.35
CA THR A 22 -3.30 -5.08 11.71
C THR A 22 -4.02 -4.58 10.46
N PRO A 23 -5.37 -4.54 10.43
CA PRO A 23 -6.09 -3.91 9.33
C PRO A 23 -5.64 -2.44 9.17
N SER A 24 -5.41 -1.99 7.95
CA SER A 24 -4.82 -0.66 7.70
C SER A 24 -5.71 0.49 8.20
N PHE A 25 -7.04 0.36 8.05
CA PHE A 25 -8.03 1.28 8.59
C PHE A 25 -7.98 1.37 10.12
N PHE A 26 -7.62 0.28 10.81
CA PHE A 26 -7.50 0.26 12.27
C PHE A 26 -6.35 1.13 12.72
N PHE A 27 -5.22 1.11 11.99
CA PHE A 27 -4.12 2.03 12.25
C PHE A 27 -4.55 3.50 12.09
N GLY A 28 -5.31 3.82 11.03
CA GLY A 28 -5.90 5.15 10.86
C GLY A 28 -6.74 5.57 12.07
N ARG A 29 -7.58 4.67 12.58
CA ARG A 29 -8.37 4.91 13.80
C ARG A 29 -7.51 5.09 15.06
N LEU A 30 -6.37 4.39 15.16
CA LEU A 30 -5.42 4.54 16.26
C LEU A 30 -4.76 5.92 16.24
N VAL A 31 -4.39 6.44 15.06
CA VAL A 31 -3.86 7.80 14.91
C VAL A 31 -4.88 8.84 15.36
N VAL A 32 -6.15 8.69 14.98
CA VAL A 32 -7.24 9.55 15.48
C VAL A 32 -7.38 9.45 17.00
N ALA A 33 -7.35 8.24 17.56
CA ALA A 33 -7.41 8.03 19.01
C ALA A 33 -6.23 8.68 19.75
N LEU A 34 -5.03 8.62 19.18
CA LEU A 34 -3.83 9.29 19.71
C LEU A 34 -4.02 10.80 19.74
N PHE A 35 -4.56 11.39 18.66
CA PHE A 35 -4.84 12.83 18.63
C PHE A 35 -5.90 13.25 19.65
N LEU A 36 -6.95 12.43 19.83
CA LEU A 36 -7.94 12.68 20.88
C LEU A 36 -7.31 12.61 22.28
N LEU A 37 -6.46 11.61 22.54
CA LEU A 37 -5.73 11.52 23.80
C LEU A 37 -4.80 12.71 24.02
N MET A 38 -4.11 13.20 22.97
CA MET A 38 -3.29 14.40 23.05
C MET A 38 -4.11 15.62 23.46
N ILE A 39 -5.28 15.83 22.85
CA ILE A 39 -6.18 16.96 23.17
C ILE A 39 -6.68 16.87 24.61
N ILE A 40 -7.04 15.68 25.07
CA ILE A 40 -7.53 15.47 26.45
C ILE A 40 -6.44 15.74 27.49
N ASN A 41 -5.19 15.37 27.20
CA ASN A 41 -4.09 15.46 28.18
C ASN A 41 -3.32 16.79 28.12
N VAL A 42 -3.41 17.54 27.02
CA VAL A 42 -2.67 18.80 26.83
C VAL A 42 -3.66 19.97 26.74
N PRO A 43 -3.75 20.81 27.79
CA PRO A 43 -4.62 21.99 27.78
C PRO A 43 -4.27 22.93 26.62
N GLY A 44 -5.27 23.27 25.81
CA GLY A 44 -5.09 24.16 24.64
C GLY A 44 -4.55 23.47 23.38
N ALA A 45 -4.35 22.16 23.38
CA ALA A 45 -4.01 21.43 22.17
C ALA A 45 -5.20 21.43 21.20
N SER A 46 -4.91 21.77 19.94
CA SER A 46 -5.84 21.68 18.82
C SER A 46 -5.62 20.39 18.04
N MET A 47 -6.64 19.99 17.28
CA MET A 47 -6.56 18.86 16.37
C MET A 47 -5.43 19.09 15.34
N PRO A 48 -4.39 18.22 15.26
CA PRO A 48 -3.28 18.43 14.33
C PRO A 48 -3.66 18.24 12.86
N LEU A 49 -4.60 17.33 12.59
CA LEU A 49 -5.09 17.01 11.26
C LEU A 49 -6.61 16.85 11.30
N PRO A 50 -7.33 17.27 10.25
CA PRO A 50 -8.78 17.07 10.18
C PRO A 50 -9.13 15.57 10.17
N ILE A 51 -10.03 15.16 11.06
CA ILE A 51 -10.49 13.75 11.16
C ILE A 51 -11.54 13.43 10.09
N GLN A 52 -12.34 14.42 9.70
CA GLN A 52 -13.43 14.23 8.75
C GLN A 52 -13.47 15.39 7.76
N GLY A 53 -14.02 15.12 6.59
CA GLY A 53 -14.25 16.13 5.56
C GLY A 53 -13.69 15.73 4.21
N PHE A 54 -13.78 16.65 3.26
CA PHE A 54 -13.32 16.47 1.90
C PHE A 54 -12.53 17.70 1.46
N GLY A 55 -11.37 17.48 0.87
CA GLY A 55 -10.52 18.56 0.36
C GLY A 55 -9.19 18.03 -0.17
N TRP A 56 -8.70 18.62 -1.26
CA TRP A 56 -7.40 18.26 -1.87
C TRP A 56 -6.22 18.88 -1.11
N ASP A 57 -6.27 18.88 0.21
CA ASP A 57 -5.37 19.57 1.14
C ASP A 57 -4.97 18.65 2.30
N VAL A 58 -4.92 19.16 3.53
CA VAL A 58 -4.63 18.38 4.74
C VAL A 58 -5.65 17.27 5.03
N HIS A 59 -6.86 17.33 4.46
CA HIS A 59 -7.88 16.29 4.62
C HIS A 59 -7.50 14.96 3.98
N LEU A 60 -6.56 14.94 3.03
CA LEU A 60 -6.06 13.72 2.39
C LEU A 60 -5.07 12.94 3.27
N VAL A 61 -4.41 13.59 4.23
CA VAL A 61 -3.26 13.02 4.93
C VAL A 61 -3.63 11.74 5.67
N LEU A 62 -4.70 11.78 6.49
CA LEU A 62 -5.12 10.61 7.26
C LEU A 62 -5.69 9.47 6.38
N PRO A 63 -6.59 9.71 5.42
CA PRO A 63 -7.05 8.68 4.49
C PRO A 63 -5.91 8.03 3.71
N VAL A 64 -4.95 8.82 3.21
CA VAL A 64 -3.82 8.31 2.42
C VAL A 64 -2.92 7.44 3.28
N ILE A 65 -2.57 7.88 4.50
CA ILE A 65 -1.75 7.08 5.43
C ILE A 65 -2.46 5.76 5.76
N ALA A 66 -3.76 5.82 6.06
CA ALA A 66 -4.54 4.62 6.35
C ALA A 66 -4.54 3.64 5.16
N LEU A 67 -4.71 4.14 3.93
CA LEU A 67 -4.73 3.31 2.72
C LEU A 67 -3.36 2.77 2.31
N SER A 68 -2.28 3.54 2.48
CA SER A 68 -0.97 3.19 1.95
C SER A 68 -0.18 2.23 2.84
N LEU A 69 -0.52 2.16 4.14
CA LEU A 69 0.30 1.47 5.14
C LEU A 69 0.49 -0.02 4.82
N ARG A 70 -0.61 -0.76 4.60
CA ARG A 70 -0.58 -2.20 4.34
C ARG A 70 0.07 -2.54 2.99
N PRO A 71 -0.30 -1.89 1.86
CA PRO A 71 0.39 -2.05 0.58
C PRO A 71 1.91 -1.84 0.68
N THR A 72 2.33 -0.81 1.40
CA THR A 72 3.76 -0.49 1.58
C THR A 72 4.49 -1.59 2.34
N ALA A 73 3.91 -2.10 3.43
CA ALA A 73 4.49 -3.21 4.19
C ALA A 73 4.60 -4.48 3.34
N GLN A 74 3.57 -4.78 2.54
CA GLN A 74 3.55 -5.96 1.68
C GLN A 74 4.60 -5.86 0.55
N ILE A 75 4.70 -4.72 -0.13
CA ILE A 75 5.72 -4.49 -1.15
C ILE A 75 7.12 -4.59 -0.53
N GLY A 76 7.32 -4.02 0.65
CA GLY A 76 8.58 -4.11 1.40
C GLY A 76 8.97 -5.56 1.70
N GLN A 77 8.03 -6.38 2.17
CA GLN A 77 8.28 -7.81 2.42
C GLN A 77 8.60 -8.58 1.14
N ILE A 78 7.86 -8.35 0.05
CA ILE A 78 8.11 -8.99 -1.24
C ILE A 78 9.49 -8.60 -1.77
N MET A 79 9.82 -7.30 -1.76
CA MET A 79 11.13 -6.80 -2.19
C MET A 79 12.25 -7.38 -1.33
N ALA A 80 12.08 -7.47 -0.01
CA ALA A 80 13.08 -8.07 0.88
C ALA A 80 13.32 -9.55 0.56
N GLY A 81 12.26 -10.32 0.27
CA GLY A 81 12.36 -11.72 -0.16
C GLY A 81 13.10 -11.86 -1.49
N LEU A 82 12.73 -11.05 -2.48
CA LEU A 82 13.38 -11.03 -3.80
C LEU A 82 14.86 -10.66 -3.70
N LEU A 83 15.19 -9.61 -2.96
CA LEU A 83 16.58 -9.19 -2.72
C LEU A 83 17.39 -10.26 -1.99
N ALA A 84 16.80 -10.93 -1.00
CA ALA A 84 17.48 -11.99 -0.27
C ALA A 84 17.87 -13.16 -1.20
N GLY A 85 16.96 -13.57 -2.09
CA GLY A 85 17.26 -14.57 -3.12
C GLY A 85 18.31 -14.09 -4.12
N GLU A 86 18.22 -12.84 -4.54
CA GLU A 86 19.08 -12.27 -5.57
C GLU A 86 20.53 -12.06 -5.10
N LEU A 87 20.71 -11.68 -3.83
CA LEU A 87 22.03 -11.56 -3.19
C LEU A 87 22.76 -12.91 -3.02
N GLY A 88 22.07 -14.03 -3.20
CA GLY A 88 22.64 -15.38 -3.18
C GLY A 88 23.21 -15.85 -4.52
N ARG A 89 23.04 -15.08 -5.61
CA ARG A 89 23.46 -15.50 -6.95
C ARG A 89 24.98 -15.43 -7.15
N GLN A 90 25.50 -16.30 -8.02
CA GLN A 90 26.95 -16.40 -8.30
C GLN A 90 27.57 -15.08 -8.81
N TYR A 91 26.84 -14.29 -9.61
CA TYR A 91 27.34 -13.00 -10.10
C TYR A 91 27.56 -11.99 -8.96
N VAL A 92 26.79 -12.08 -7.87
CA VAL A 92 26.97 -11.25 -6.66
C VAL A 92 28.25 -11.64 -5.94
N THR A 93 28.52 -12.94 -5.82
CA THR A 93 29.79 -13.45 -5.27
C THR A 93 30.99 -13.00 -6.11
N ALA A 94 30.87 -13.04 -7.44
CA ALA A 94 31.91 -12.54 -8.34
C ALA A 94 32.11 -11.02 -8.19
N ALA A 95 31.03 -10.24 -8.08
CA ALA A 95 31.08 -8.80 -7.84
C ALA A 95 31.78 -8.44 -6.52
N ARG A 96 31.49 -9.19 -5.45
CA ARG A 96 32.19 -9.06 -4.16
C ARG A 96 33.66 -9.47 -4.26
N GLY A 97 33.97 -10.53 -4.99
CA GLY A 97 35.36 -10.96 -5.26
C GLY A 97 36.20 -9.92 -6.00
N LYS A 98 35.56 -9.04 -6.77
CA LYS A 98 36.19 -7.87 -7.43
C LYS A 98 36.36 -6.65 -6.50
N GLY A 99 36.01 -6.76 -5.21
CA GLY A 99 36.15 -5.66 -4.24
C GLY A 99 35.07 -4.58 -4.33
N LEU A 100 33.94 -4.82 -5.00
CA LEU A 100 32.84 -3.86 -5.06
C LEU A 100 32.18 -3.71 -3.68
N ALA A 101 31.95 -2.46 -3.25
CA ALA A 101 31.24 -2.15 -2.03
C ALA A 101 29.80 -2.72 -2.05
N GLU A 102 29.34 -3.25 -0.91
CA GLU A 102 28.02 -3.90 -0.78
C GLU A 102 26.87 -2.99 -1.25
N ALA A 103 26.91 -1.70 -0.90
CA ALA A 103 25.91 -0.72 -1.34
C ALA A 103 25.84 -0.58 -2.88
N ARG A 104 26.97 -0.70 -3.57
CA ARG A 104 27.04 -0.64 -5.04
C ARG A 104 26.48 -1.91 -5.67
N VAL A 105 26.77 -3.07 -5.07
CA VAL A 105 26.24 -4.38 -5.49
C VAL A 105 24.71 -4.39 -5.34
N VAL A 106 24.21 -3.98 -4.18
CA VAL A 106 22.76 -3.89 -3.93
C VAL A 106 22.08 -2.94 -4.90
N ARG A 107 22.56 -1.70 -5.03
CA ARG A 107 21.89 -0.66 -5.83
C ARG A 107 21.90 -0.94 -7.34
N HIS A 108 23.03 -1.38 -7.89
CA HIS A 108 23.17 -1.48 -9.35
C HIS A 108 22.99 -2.90 -9.90
N HIS A 109 23.14 -3.93 -9.07
CA HIS A 109 23.06 -5.32 -9.53
C HIS A 109 21.78 -5.98 -9.00
N ALA A 110 21.64 -6.08 -7.67
CA ALA A 110 20.52 -6.80 -7.07
C ALA A 110 19.17 -6.07 -7.27
N LEU A 111 19.09 -4.79 -6.90
CA LEU A 111 17.84 -4.00 -7.01
C LEU A 111 17.35 -3.93 -8.45
N ARG A 112 18.26 -3.72 -9.41
CA ARG A 112 17.93 -3.68 -10.84
C ARG A 112 17.25 -4.97 -11.31
N ASN A 113 17.65 -6.13 -10.79
CA ASN A 113 17.11 -7.42 -11.23
C ASN A 113 15.79 -7.80 -10.53
N VAL A 114 15.39 -7.10 -9.46
CA VAL A 114 14.14 -7.38 -8.73
C VAL A 114 13.03 -6.36 -9.00
N TRP A 115 13.30 -5.25 -9.69
CA TRP A 115 12.28 -4.23 -9.99
C TRP A 115 11.12 -4.76 -10.82
N ALA A 116 11.38 -5.61 -11.82
CA ALA A 116 10.34 -6.20 -12.66
C ALA A 116 9.27 -6.96 -11.83
N PRO A 117 9.62 -7.94 -10.98
CA PRO A 117 8.64 -8.60 -10.12
C PRO A 117 8.05 -7.67 -9.04
N VAL A 118 8.76 -6.63 -8.60
CA VAL A 118 8.22 -5.62 -7.67
C VAL A 118 7.08 -4.83 -8.30
N PHE A 119 7.22 -4.35 -9.55
CA PHE A 119 6.14 -3.63 -10.24
C PHE A 119 4.88 -4.49 -10.37
N GLN A 120 5.04 -5.78 -10.67
CA GLN A 120 3.91 -6.72 -10.71
C GLN A 120 3.25 -6.89 -9.34
N ALA A 121 4.04 -6.96 -8.27
CA ALA A 121 3.51 -7.00 -6.92
C ALA A 121 2.73 -5.74 -6.55
N MET A 122 3.17 -4.56 -7.01
CA MET A 122 2.47 -3.29 -6.77
C MET A 122 1.07 -3.29 -7.38
N ALA A 123 0.87 -3.79 -8.61
CA ALA A 123 -0.47 -3.95 -9.19
C ALA A 123 -1.36 -4.87 -8.35
N GLY A 124 -0.77 -5.95 -7.79
CA GLY A 124 -1.42 -6.81 -6.80
C GLY A 124 -2.03 -6.05 -5.63
N THR A 125 -1.29 -5.08 -5.08
CA THR A 125 -1.72 -4.32 -3.90
C THR A 125 -2.87 -3.36 -4.14
N VAL A 126 -3.11 -2.92 -5.38
CA VAL A 126 -4.25 -2.03 -5.70
C VAL A 126 -5.59 -2.72 -5.39
N ARG A 127 -5.69 -4.02 -5.66
CA ARG A 127 -6.89 -4.81 -5.34
C ARG A 127 -7.15 -4.85 -3.83
N LEU A 128 -6.08 -4.97 -3.04
CA LEU A 128 -6.16 -4.91 -1.58
C LEU A 128 -6.57 -3.52 -1.10
N MET A 129 -6.06 -2.45 -1.72
CA MET A 129 -6.47 -1.08 -1.40
C MET A 129 -7.96 -0.86 -1.63
N VAL A 130 -8.53 -1.35 -2.74
CA VAL A 130 -9.98 -1.22 -3.01
C VAL A 130 -10.82 -1.93 -1.95
N GLY A 131 -10.37 -3.07 -1.43
CA GLY A 131 -11.05 -3.75 -0.33
C GLY A 131 -11.10 -2.95 0.97
N GLU A 132 -10.06 -2.18 1.26
CA GLU A 132 -9.98 -1.33 2.46
C GLU A 132 -10.52 0.09 2.22
N LEU A 133 -10.63 0.53 0.96
CA LEU A 133 -11.12 1.85 0.54
C LEU A 133 -12.50 2.17 1.09
N VAL A 134 -13.42 1.19 1.04
CA VAL A 134 -14.78 1.32 1.57
C VAL A 134 -14.78 1.74 3.03
N VAL A 135 -13.95 1.07 3.85
CA VAL A 135 -13.88 1.31 5.29
C VAL A 135 -13.18 2.63 5.59
N VAL A 136 -12.10 2.94 4.86
CA VAL A 136 -11.36 4.20 5.05
C VAL A 136 -12.24 5.40 4.69
N GLU A 137 -12.86 5.40 3.51
CA GLU A 137 -13.71 6.51 3.09
C GLU A 137 -14.90 6.71 4.02
N TRP A 138 -15.50 5.61 4.50
CA TRP A 138 -16.57 5.68 5.49
C TRP A 138 -16.08 6.26 6.84
N LEU A 139 -14.92 5.86 7.32
CA LEU A 139 -14.35 6.32 8.59
C LEU A 139 -14.02 7.81 8.60
N PHE A 140 -13.48 8.32 7.49
CA PHE A 140 -13.06 9.72 7.35
C PHE A 140 -14.15 10.63 6.74
N ALA A 141 -15.37 10.10 6.54
CA ALA A 141 -16.48 10.79 5.87
C ALA A 141 -16.08 11.38 4.49
N TRP A 142 -15.27 10.62 3.75
CA TRP A 142 -14.75 11.02 2.45
C TRP A 142 -15.72 10.55 1.34
N PRO A 143 -16.33 11.45 0.55
CA PRO A 143 -17.33 11.10 -0.45
C PRO A 143 -16.68 10.54 -1.74
N GLY A 144 -16.21 9.30 -1.69
CA GLY A 144 -15.59 8.60 -2.82
C GLY A 144 -16.37 7.38 -3.33
N LEU A 145 -15.71 6.57 -4.17
CA LEU A 145 -16.31 5.37 -4.77
C LEU A 145 -16.55 4.26 -3.73
N GLY A 146 -15.68 4.15 -2.72
CA GLY A 146 -15.86 3.22 -1.62
C GLY A 146 -17.04 3.61 -0.74
N TYR A 147 -17.23 4.91 -0.51
CA TYR A 147 -18.39 5.46 0.20
C TYR A 147 -19.70 5.18 -0.55
N LEU A 148 -19.72 5.38 -1.87
CA LEU A 148 -20.88 5.03 -2.70
C LEU A 148 -21.15 3.52 -2.71
N LEU A 149 -20.10 2.70 -2.73
CA LEU A 149 -20.26 1.25 -2.63
C LEU A 149 -20.87 0.86 -1.27
N ALA A 150 -20.39 1.45 -0.17
CA ALA A 150 -20.97 1.25 1.16
C ALA A 150 -22.46 1.59 1.19
N ALA A 151 -22.88 2.69 0.56
CA ALA A 151 -24.28 3.10 0.49
C ALA A 151 -25.21 2.07 -0.19
N THR A 152 -24.66 1.23 -1.07
CA THR A 152 -25.40 0.14 -1.73
C THR A 152 -25.37 -1.19 -0.99
N LEU A 153 -24.37 -1.41 -0.13
CA LEU A 153 -24.17 -2.66 0.59
C LEU A 153 -24.75 -2.64 2.01
N ILE A 154 -24.87 -1.45 2.61
CA ILE A 154 -25.31 -1.27 3.99
C ILE A 154 -26.82 -0.95 4.00
N PRO A 155 -27.65 -1.77 4.68
CA PRO A 155 -29.07 -1.48 4.84
C PRO A 155 -29.31 -0.13 5.53
N ALA A 156 -30.43 0.53 5.21
CA ALA A 156 -30.81 1.83 5.81
C ALA A 156 -30.79 1.82 7.35
N GLU A 157 -31.09 0.68 7.95
CA GLU A 157 -31.09 0.43 9.39
C GLU A 157 -29.73 0.66 10.06
N PHE A 158 -28.65 0.40 9.32
CA PHE A 158 -27.26 0.51 9.77
C PHE A 158 -26.52 1.69 9.11
N ALA A 159 -27.20 2.43 8.23
CA ALA A 159 -26.65 3.59 7.56
C ALA A 159 -26.54 4.78 8.53
N SER A 160 -25.39 5.45 8.53
CA SER A 160 -25.26 6.73 9.25
C SER A 160 -26.18 7.78 8.61
N ALA A 161 -26.70 8.73 9.38
CA ALA A 161 -27.64 9.77 8.94
C ALA A 161 -27.17 10.63 7.73
N SER A 162 -25.91 10.53 7.33
CA SER A 162 -25.32 11.22 6.17
C SER A 162 -25.43 10.46 4.84
N VAL A 163 -25.86 9.19 4.86
CA VAL A 163 -25.91 8.33 3.66
C VAL A 163 -27.36 8.13 3.23
N GLU A 164 -27.72 8.63 2.05
CA GLU A 164 -28.97 8.21 1.38
C GLU A 164 -28.86 6.73 1.05
N SER A 165 -29.65 5.88 1.72
CA SER A 165 -29.57 4.43 1.50
C SER A 165 -30.03 4.08 0.09
N ARG A 166 -29.12 3.48 -0.67
CA ARG A 166 -29.32 2.99 -2.05
C ARG A 166 -29.18 1.48 -2.09
N PHE A 167 -29.75 0.84 -1.06
CA PHE A 167 -29.50 -0.55 -0.75
C PHE A 167 -29.89 -1.45 -1.93
N LEU A 168 -28.90 -2.21 -2.41
CA LEU A 168 -29.04 -3.18 -3.49
C LEU A 168 -29.48 -2.60 -4.84
N ASP A 169 -29.16 -1.34 -5.15
CA ASP A 169 -29.40 -0.75 -6.46
C ASP A 169 -28.49 -1.38 -7.55
N PRO A 170 -29.01 -2.29 -8.42
CA PRO A 170 -28.17 -3.05 -9.34
C PRO A 170 -27.35 -2.21 -10.34
N PRO A 171 -27.89 -1.13 -10.96
CA PRO A 171 -27.11 -0.35 -11.92
C PRO A 171 -25.98 0.45 -11.26
N LEU A 172 -26.16 0.87 -10.01
CA LEU A 172 -25.15 1.62 -9.27
C LEU A 172 -23.98 0.69 -8.91
N VAL A 173 -24.28 -0.50 -8.36
CA VAL A 173 -23.27 -1.53 -8.06
C VAL A 173 -22.50 -1.91 -9.33
N ALA A 174 -23.20 -2.21 -10.43
CA ALA A 174 -22.56 -2.58 -11.69
C ALA A 174 -21.61 -1.48 -12.20
N SER A 175 -22.02 -0.22 -12.10
CA SER A 175 -21.21 0.93 -12.52
C SER A 175 -19.93 1.07 -11.70
N ILE A 176 -20.03 0.99 -10.36
CA ILE A 176 -18.87 1.07 -9.47
C ILE A 176 -17.90 -0.08 -9.72
N LEU A 177 -18.42 -1.31 -9.81
CA LEU A 177 -17.58 -2.49 -10.05
C LEU A 177 -16.88 -2.42 -11.42
N THR A 178 -17.55 -1.86 -12.43
CA THR A 178 -16.95 -1.64 -13.76
C THR A 178 -15.81 -0.62 -13.67
N ILE A 179 -15.98 0.48 -12.92
CA ILE A 179 -14.91 1.46 -12.70
C ILE A 179 -13.71 0.80 -12.00
N PHE A 180 -13.92 0.00 -10.95
CA PHE A 180 -12.84 -0.72 -10.30
C PHE A 180 -12.15 -1.73 -11.23
N ALA A 181 -12.92 -2.44 -12.07
CA ALA A 181 -12.36 -3.33 -13.06
C ALA A 181 -11.45 -2.59 -14.06
N VAL A 182 -11.88 -1.42 -14.56
CA VAL A 182 -11.06 -0.58 -15.43
C VAL A 182 -9.79 -0.12 -14.72
N VAL A 183 -9.89 0.32 -13.46
CA VAL A 183 -8.71 0.69 -12.66
C VAL A 183 -7.74 -0.49 -12.51
N PHE A 184 -8.23 -1.69 -12.22
CA PHE A 184 -7.38 -2.88 -12.10
C PHE A 184 -6.66 -3.19 -13.40
N VAL A 185 -7.37 -3.20 -14.53
CA VAL A 185 -6.77 -3.42 -15.85
C VAL A 185 -5.71 -2.37 -16.15
N LEU A 186 -5.99 -1.09 -15.90
CA LEU A 186 -5.01 -0.02 -16.10
C LEU A 186 -3.78 -0.22 -15.21
N THR A 187 -3.95 -0.61 -13.96
CA THR A 187 -2.81 -0.84 -13.05
C THR A 187 -1.98 -2.05 -13.44
N ASP A 188 -2.59 -3.13 -13.92
CA ASP A 188 -1.87 -4.29 -14.45
C ASP A 188 -1.10 -3.93 -15.72
N LEU A 189 -1.70 -3.16 -16.63
CA LEU A 189 -1.04 -2.69 -17.85
C LEU A 189 0.14 -1.76 -17.55
N LEU A 190 -0.02 -0.84 -16.60
CA LEU A 190 1.05 0.06 -16.18
C LEU A 190 2.19 -0.70 -15.48
N ALA A 191 1.87 -1.67 -14.62
CA ALA A 191 2.86 -2.53 -13.99
C ALA A 191 3.59 -3.41 -14.99
N GLY A 192 2.88 -3.96 -15.99
CA GLY A 192 3.47 -4.71 -17.09
C GLY A 192 4.46 -3.88 -17.89
N GLN A 193 4.09 -2.65 -18.26
CA GLN A 193 4.98 -1.72 -18.95
C GLN A 193 6.19 -1.34 -18.10
N ALA A 194 5.99 -0.99 -16.83
CA ALA A 194 7.08 -0.67 -15.92
C ALA A 194 8.03 -1.86 -15.71
N ALA A 195 7.50 -3.08 -15.61
CA ALA A 195 8.28 -4.30 -15.50
C ALA A 195 9.09 -4.56 -16.78
N ALA A 196 8.51 -4.38 -17.95
CA ALA A 196 9.19 -4.52 -19.24
C ALA A 196 10.33 -3.49 -19.41
N MET A 197 10.10 -2.24 -19.00
CA MET A 197 11.15 -1.20 -18.99
C MET A 197 12.28 -1.52 -18.01
N ALA A 198 11.96 -2.17 -16.90
CA ALA A 198 12.91 -2.53 -15.86
C ALA A 198 13.72 -3.79 -16.17
N ASP A 199 13.20 -4.72 -16.98
CA ASP A 199 13.89 -5.96 -17.34
C ASP A 199 14.91 -5.76 -18.49
N PRO A 200 16.22 -5.80 -18.20
CA PRO A 200 17.24 -5.66 -19.24
C PRO A 200 17.37 -6.89 -20.14
N ARG A 201 16.75 -8.04 -19.80
CA ARG A 201 16.86 -9.28 -20.59
C ARG A 201 16.05 -9.24 -21.88
N GLN A 202 14.96 -8.47 -21.92
CA GLN A 202 14.16 -8.29 -23.14
C GLN A 202 14.87 -7.50 -24.24
N ARG A 203 15.99 -6.84 -23.93
CA ARG A 203 16.83 -6.15 -24.93
C ARG A 203 17.81 -7.05 -25.68
N GLN A 204 17.97 -8.33 -25.32
CA GLN A 204 18.97 -9.22 -25.94
C GLN A 204 18.39 -10.17 -27.02
N VAL A 205 17.12 -10.03 -27.38
CA VAL A 205 16.43 -10.88 -28.38
C VAL A 205 15.96 -10.07 -29.61
N GLY A 206 16.63 -8.95 -29.90
CA GLY A 206 16.36 -8.09 -31.07
C GLY A 206 17.58 -7.96 -31.95
#